data_AF-A0AAD9LRV3-F1
#
_entry.id   AF-A0AAD9LRV3-F1
#
_cell.length_a   1.000
_cell.length_b   1.000
_cell.length_c   1.000
_cell.angle_alpha   90.00
_cell.angle_beta   90.00
_cell.angle_gamma   90.00
#
_symmetry.space_group_name_H-M   'P 1'
#
loop_
_entity.id
_entity.type
_entity.pdbx_description
1 polymer ?
#
loop_
_entity_poly.entity_id
_entity_poly.type
_entity_poly.pdbx_seq_one_letter_code
_entity_poly.pdbx_strand_id
1 'polypeptide(L)'
;MLVEDGFEDALKVVDEWVDGGRQNDFFQFVSELYPSVAGANPMGTCMFLALQHALLLVGEPFGVRNSHVQEFLARATELKQNLSRGVPWKNFRAFILQLHVGGSQLSLEDIEYNRHRTGHRGVAAIVRLPLEDGVYLIAASNTLAVGHAFVLQVRGVQRTVMDDSSQRPLDNYGEWIDRVMFVRKVALLD
;
A
#
# COMPACT_ATOMS: atom_id res chain seq x y z
N MET A 1 -2.49 -4.28 31.74
CA MET A 1 -3.64 -3.41 31.35
C MET A 1 -3.12 -2.49 30.26
N LEU A 2 -3.87 -2.13 29.19
CA LEU A 2 -3.29 -1.41 28.03
C LEU A 2 -2.49 -0.14 28.39
N VAL A 3 -2.89 0.56 29.46
CA VAL A 3 -2.15 1.69 30.04
C VAL A 3 -0.80 1.27 30.61
N GLU A 4 -0.74 0.18 31.39
CA GLU A 4 0.49 -0.39 31.95
C GLU A 4 1.44 -0.92 30.88
N ASP A 5 0.91 -1.25 29.69
CA ASP A 5 1.67 -1.70 28.52
C ASP A 5 2.14 -0.54 27.62
N GLY A 6 1.94 0.72 28.05
CA GLY A 6 2.44 1.92 27.38
C GLY A 6 1.60 2.43 26.21
N PHE A 7 0.33 2.01 26.10
CA PHE A 7 -0.58 2.42 25.01
C PHE A 7 -1.40 3.69 25.34
N GLU A 8 -0.94 4.51 26.28
CA GLU A 8 -1.66 5.70 26.77
C GLU A 8 -2.06 6.66 25.64
N ASP A 9 -1.16 6.91 24.69
CA ASP A 9 -1.46 7.81 23.56
C ASP A 9 -2.41 7.17 22.55
N ALA A 10 -2.35 5.85 22.34
CA ALA A 10 -3.32 5.16 21.48
C ALA A 10 -4.73 5.16 22.09
N LEU A 11 -4.83 5.09 23.43
CA LEU A 11 -6.10 5.19 24.14
C LEU A 11 -6.68 6.61 24.05
N LYS A 12 -5.86 7.66 24.15
CA LYS A 12 -6.32 9.04 23.95
C LYS A 12 -6.95 9.26 22.57
N VAL A 13 -6.38 8.68 21.52
CA VAL A 13 -6.94 8.77 20.16
C VAL A 13 -8.31 8.08 20.07
N VAL A 14 -8.49 6.95 20.77
CA VAL A 14 -9.79 6.28 20.87
C VAL A 14 -10.78 7.13 21.67
N ASP A 15 -10.34 7.71 22.78
CA ASP A 15 -11.18 8.58 23.62
C ASP A 15 -11.63 9.83 22.85
N GLU A 16 -10.73 10.50 22.13
CA GLU A 16 -11.05 11.65 21.27
C GLU A 16 -12.06 11.30 20.17
N TRP A 17 -11.96 10.11 19.58
CA TRP A 17 -12.94 9.64 18.60
C TRP A 17 -14.33 9.40 19.23
N VAL A 18 -14.33 8.80 20.42
CA VAL A 18 -15.56 8.53 21.18
C VAL A 18 -16.22 9.85 21.62
N ASP A 19 -15.44 10.78 22.14
CA ASP A 19 -15.87 12.11 22.61
C ASP A 19 -16.35 12.99 21.44
N GLY A 20 -15.73 12.83 20.27
CA GLY A 20 -16.19 13.43 19.01
C GLY A 20 -17.52 12.87 18.50
N GLY A 21 -18.12 11.88 19.19
CA GLY A 21 -19.42 11.32 18.87
C GLY A 21 -19.39 10.27 17.75
N ARG A 22 -18.20 9.75 17.40
CA ARG A 22 -18.02 8.71 16.36
C ARG A 22 -18.64 9.08 15.01
N GLN A 23 -18.50 10.34 14.59
CA GLN A 23 -19.09 10.88 13.35
C GLN A 23 -18.64 10.10 12.10
N ASN A 24 -17.40 9.64 12.10
CA ASN A 24 -16.81 8.75 11.08
C ASN A 24 -16.39 7.43 11.74
N ASP A 25 -16.11 6.38 10.96
CA ASP A 25 -15.47 5.19 11.52
C ASP A 25 -14.08 5.53 12.09
N PHE A 26 -13.61 4.74 13.06
CA PHE A 26 -12.36 5.02 13.77
C PHE A 26 -11.16 5.11 12.81
N PHE A 27 -11.16 4.30 11.75
CA PHE A 27 -10.07 4.32 10.78
C PHE A 27 -10.06 5.63 9.99
N GLN A 28 -11.21 6.11 9.55
CA GLN A 28 -11.34 7.41 8.90
C GLN A 28 -10.93 8.56 9.85
N PHE A 29 -11.37 8.52 11.11
CA PHE A 29 -10.97 9.50 12.12
C PHE A 29 -9.44 9.56 12.31
N VAL A 30 -8.80 8.40 12.48
CA VAL A 30 -7.34 8.33 12.62
C VAL A 30 -6.64 8.73 11.33
N SER A 31 -7.21 8.44 10.16
CA SER A 31 -6.64 8.83 8.86
C SER A 31 -6.66 10.35 8.65
N GLU A 32 -7.66 11.04 9.19
CA GLU A 32 -7.80 12.49 9.11
C GLU A 32 -6.89 13.22 10.12
N LEU A 33 -6.85 12.77 11.38
CA LEU A 33 -6.00 13.38 12.43
C LEU A 33 -4.52 12.96 12.34
N TYR A 34 -4.27 11.71 11.98
CA TYR A 34 -2.94 11.11 11.91
C TYR A 34 -2.73 10.46 10.54
N PRO A 35 -2.62 11.26 9.46
CA PRO A 35 -2.49 10.76 8.08
C PRO A 35 -1.26 9.87 7.89
N SER A 36 -0.26 10.02 8.76
CA SER A 36 0.91 9.17 8.81
C SER A 36 0.59 7.81 9.45
N VAL A 37 -0.29 7.70 10.44
CA VAL A 37 -0.52 6.46 11.23
C VAL A 37 -1.45 5.46 10.52
N ALA A 38 -2.42 5.94 9.74
CA ALA A 38 -3.46 5.12 9.11
C ALA A 38 -3.04 4.44 7.80
N GLY A 39 -1.75 4.18 7.59
CA GLY A 39 -1.27 3.48 6.41
C GLY A 39 -1.58 1.99 6.43
N ALA A 40 -2.77 1.51 6.78
CA ALA A 40 -3.08 0.09 6.58
C ALA A 40 -4.56 -0.10 6.36
N ASN A 41 -4.92 -0.64 5.19
CA ASN A 41 -6.30 -0.94 4.89
C ASN A 41 -6.85 -2.05 5.83
N PRO A 42 -7.97 -1.82 6.55
CA PRO A 42 -8.58 -2.79 7.47
C PRO A 42 -8.98 -4.13 6.82
N MET A 43 -9.22 -4.14 5.52
CA MET A 43 -9.59 -5.32 4.74
C MET A 43 -8.37 -6.10 4.19
N GLY A 44 -7.14 -5.60 4.41
CA GLY A 44 -5.93 -6.23 3.89
C GLY A 44 -5.77 -6.13 2.37
N THR A 45 -6.51 -5.23 1.71
CA THR A 45 -6.57 -5.12 0.25
C THR A 45 -5.68 -4.02 -0.35
N CYS A 46 -4.84 -3.36 0.45
CA CYS A 46 -4.02 -2.21 0.05
C CYS A 46 -3.20 -2.44 -1.23
N MET A 47 -2.56 -3.60 -1.41
CA MET A 47 -1.79 -3.89 -2.63
C MET A 47 -2.67 -3.96 -3.89
N PHE A 48 -3.90 -4.45 -3.80
CA PHE A 48 -4.81 -4.50 -4.96
C PHE A 48 -5.25 -3.09 -5.34
N LEU A 49 -5.65 -2.28 -4.35
CA LEU A 49 -6.07 -0.90 -4.55
C LEU A 49 -4.92 -0.05 -5.12
N ALA A 50 -3.72 -0.21 -4.58
CA ALA A 50 -2.54 0.47 -5.09
C ALA A 50 -2.22 0.04 -6.54
N LEU A 51 -2.36 -1.24 -6.89
CA LEU A 51 -2.19 -1.66 -8.29
C LEU A 51 -3.29 -1.09 -9.22
N GLN A 52 -4.54 -1.01 -8.77
CA GLN A 52 -5.61 -0.34 -9.52
C GLN A 52 -5.28 1.12 -9.81
N HIS A 53 -4.84 1.87 -8.80
CA HIS A 53 -4.43 3.26 -8.96
C HIS A 53 -3.18 3.40 -9.84
N ALA A 54 -2.21 2.50 -9.71
CA ALA A 54 -1.03 2.53 -10.56
C ALA A 54 -1.38 2.29 -12.03
N LEU A 55 -2.27 1.33 -12.31
CA LEU A 55 -2.75 1.04 -13.67
C LEU A 55 -3.54 2.20 -14.27
N LEU A 56 -4.37 2.88 -13.47
CA LEU A 56 -5.02 4.13 -13.87
C LEU A 56 -3.99 5.18 -14.32
N LEU A 57 -2.90 5.36 -13.58
CA LEU A 57 -1.86 6.36 -13.89
C LEU A 57 -1.03 6.03 -15.14
N VAL A 58 -0.89 4.74 -15.49
CA VAL A 58 -0.19 4.32 -16.72
C VAL A 58 -1.14 4.16 -17.91
N GLY A 59 -2.42 4.54 -17.77
CA GLY A 59 -3.38 4.59 -18.88
C GLY A 59 -4.26 3.35 -19.05
N GLU A 60 -4.27 2.42 -18.08
CA GLU A 60 -5.05 1.17 -18.12
C GLU A 60 -6.09 1.11 -16.98
N PRO A 61 -7.11 2.00 -16.99
CA PRO A 61 -8.07 2.15 -15.88
C PRO A 61 -8.88 0.89 -15.56
N PHE A 62 -8.96 -0.06 -16.49
CA PHE A 62 -9.72 -1.30 -16.33
C PHE A 62 -8.84 -2.55 -16.16
N GLY A 63 -7.51 -2.39 -16.05
CA GLY A 63 -6.56 -3.50 -15.94
C GLY A 63 -6.74 -4.32 -14.66
N VAL A 64 -7.23 -3.70 -13.59
CA VAL A 64 -7.71 -4.41 -12.39
C VAL A 64 -9.09 -3.89 -11.98
N ARG A 65 -10.08 -4.78 -11.99
CA ARG A 65 -11.44 -4.50 -11.55
C ARG A 65 -11.68 -5.09 -10.18
N ASN A 66 -12.66 -4.54 -9.46
CA ASN A 66 -13.09 -5.09 -8.16
C ASN A 66 -13.51 -6.56 -8.29
N SER A 67 -14.11 -6.98 -9.40
CA SER A 67 -14.43 -8.39 -9.65
C SER A 67 -13.20 -9.29 -9.62
N HIS A 68 -12.08 -8.89 -10.24
CA HIS A 68 -10.85 -9.67 -10.20
C HIS A 68 -10.35 -9.88 -8.77
N VAL A 69 -10.42 -8.82 -7.94
CA VAL A 69 -10.00 -8.89 -6.53
C VAL A 69 -10.94 -9.80 -5.73
N GLN A 70 -12.25 -9.66 -5.90
CA GLN A 70 -13.24 -10.47 -5.20
C GLN A 70 -13.13 -11.96 -5.58
N GLU A 71 -12.98 -12.26 -6.87
CA GLU A 71 -12.76 -13.64 -7.35
C GLU A 71 -11.49 -14.25 -6.75
N PHE A 72 -10.40 -13.48 -6.71
CA PHE A 72 -9.14 -13.94 -6.11
C PHE A 72 -9.28 -14.21 -4.60
N LEU A 73 -9.93 -13.31 -3.86
CA LEU A 73 -10.15 -13.46 -2.41
C LEU A 73 -11.12 -14.60 -2.08
N ALA A 74 -12.17 -14.77 -2.89
CA ALA A 74 -13.08 -15.92 -2.78
C ALA A 74 -12.32 -17.23 -2.97
N ARG A 75 -11.46 -17.30 -3.99
CA ARG A 75 -10.62 -18.48 -4.24
C ARG A 75 -9.63 -18.75 -3.11
N ALA A 76 -9.01 -17.71 -2.55
CA ALA A 76 -8.14 -17.85 -1.38
C ALA A 76 -8.90 -18.44 -0.17
N THR A 77 -10.15 -18.04 0.03
CA THR A 77 -11.03 -18.56 1.08
C THR A 77 -11.32 -20.05 0.87
N GLU A 78 -11.67 -20.46 -0.35
CA GLU A 78 -11.86 -21.89 -0.70
C GLU A 78 -10.60 -22.72 -0.43
N LEU A 79 -9.42 -22.14 -0.70
CA LEU A 79 -8.11 -22.76 -0.46
C LEU A 79 -7.65 -22.67 1.01
N LYS A 80 -8.50 -22.17 1.92
CA LYS A 80 -8.20 -21.98 3.35
C LYS A 80 -6.96 -21.11 3.60
N GLN A 81 -6.68 -20.17 2.70
CA GLN A 81 -5.62 -19.19 2.86
C GLN A 81 -6.16 -17.96 3.60
N ASN A 82 -5.61 -17.67 4.78
CA ASN A 82 -6.01 -16.49 5.53
C ASN A 82 -5.28 -15.24 5.00
N LEU A 83 -6.01 -14.40 4.26
CA LEU A 83 -5.54 -13.12 3.71
C LEU A 83 -6.12 -11.90 4.42
N SER A 84 -6.88 -12.10 5.51
CA SER A 84 -7.57 -11.01 6.23
C SER A 84 -6.64 -9.94 6.81
N ARG A 85 -5.35 -10.25 6.99
CA ARG A 85 -4.36 -9.35 7.59
C ARG A 85 -3.41 -8.74 6.55
N GLY A 86 -3.79 -8.81 5.27
CA GLY A 86 -2.94 -8.40 4.16
C GLY A 86 -2.44 -9.58 3.34
N VAL A 87 -1.97 -9.26 2.15
CA VAL A 87 -1.52 -10.25 1.17
C VAL A 87 0.01 -10.31 1.15
N PRO A 88 0.64 -11.48 1.29
CA PRO A 88 2.08 -11.61 1.04
C PRO A 88 2.40 -11.45 -0.45
N TRP A 89 3.58 -10.92 -0.79
CA TRP A 89 4.01 -10.77 -2.19
C TRP A 89 3.86 -12.05 -3.01
N LYS A 90 4.17 -13.22 -2.43
CA LYS A 90 4.00 -14.52 -3.09
C LYS A 90 2.56 -14.77 -3.57
N ASN A 91 1.57 -14.39 -2.77
CA ASN A 91 0.16 -14.58 -3.12
C ASN A 91 -0.30 -13.48 -4.07
N PHE A 92 0.17 -12.24 -3.89
CA PHE A 92 -0.11 -11.14 -4.80
C PHE A 92 0.46 -11.40 -6.21
N ARG A 93 1.62 -12.05 -6.30
CA ARG A 93 2.19 -12.53 -7.55
C ARG A 93 1.25 -13.50 -8.28
N ALA A 94 0.56 -14.39 -7.57
CA ALA A 94 -0.42 -15.28 -8.19
C ALA A 94 -1.60 -14.49 -8.79
N PHE A 95 -2.03 -13.41 -8.13
CA PHE A 95 -3.03 -12.49 -8.68
C PHE A 95 -2.53 -11.80 -9.96
N ILE A 96 -1.29 -11.27 -9.95
CA ILE A 96 -0.67 -10.66 -11.14
C ILE A 96 -0.63 -11.65 -12.31
N LEU A 97 -0.24 -12.90 -12.06
CA LEU A 97 -0.21 -13.95 -13.08
C LEU A 97 -1.61 -14.27 -13.61
N GLN A 98 -2.64 -14.28 -12.77
CA GLN A 98 -4.03 -14.44 -13.20
C GLN A 98 -4.46 -13.32 -14.15
N LEU A 99 -4.12 -12.06 -13.86
CA LEU A 99 -4.39 -10.93 -14.75
C LEU A 99 -3.69 -11.10 -16.10
N HIS A 100 -2.42 -11.53 -16.08
CA HIS A 100 -1.65 -11.74 -17.30
C HIS A 100 -2.24 -12.85 -18.18
N VAL A 101 -2.61 -13.99 -17.58
CA VAL A 101 -3.33 -15.06 -18.29
C VAL A 101 -4.67 -14.57 -18.84
N GLY A 102 -5.31 -13.62 -18.15
CA GLY A 102 -6.52 -12.94 -18.60
C GLY A 102 -6.31 -11.88 -19.70
N GLY A 103 -5.09 -11.70 -20.21
CA GLY A 103 -4.78 -10.75 -21.29
C GLY A 103 -4.41 -9.35 -20.83
N SER A 104 -4.05 -9.16 -19.56
CA SER A 104 -3.57 -7.87 -19.04
C SER A 104 -2.31 -7.40 -19.77
N GLN A 105 -2.26 -6.10 -20.07
CA GLN A 105 -1.10 -5.42 -20.63
C GLN A 105 -0.05 -5.07 -19.57
N LEU A 106 -0.22 -5.44 -18.30
CA LEU A 106 0.80 -5.20 -17.27
C LEU A 106 2.12 -5.92 -17.62
N SER A 107 3.22 -5.17 -17.67
CA SER A 107 4.58 -5.70 -17.84
C SER A 107 4.96 -6.55 -16.63
N LEU A 108 5.05 -7.88 -16.84
CA LEU A 108 5.50 -8.82 -15.82
C LEU A 108 6.96 -8.60 -15.44
N GLU A 109 7.81 -8.20 -16.40
CA GLU A 109 9.22 -7.95 -16.17
C GLU A 109 9.42 -6.79 -15.17
N ASP A 110 8.71 -5.68 -15.40
CA ASP A 110 8.84 -4.48 -14.57
C ASP A 110 8.31 -4.69 -13.14
N ILE A 111 7.17 -5.37 -13.01
CA ILE A 111 6.52 -5.58 -11.71
C ILE A 111 7.24 -6.64 -10.88
N GLU A 112 7.86 -7.64 -11.51
CA GLU A 112 8.65 -8.67 -10.82
C GLU A 112 10.03 -8.18 -10.37
N TYR A 113 10.57 -7.12 -10.99
CA TYR A 113 11.84 -6.56 -10.56
C TYR A 113 11.69 -5.64 -9.34
N ASN A 114 12.16 -6.13 -8.18
CA ASN A 114 12.26 -5.32 -6.95
C ASN A 114 13.51 -4.42 -6.99
N ARG A 115 13.29 -3.11 -7.00
CA ARG A 115 14.34 -2.09 -7.00
C ARG A 115 14.89 -1.80 -5.61
N HIS A 116 14.14 -2.14 -4.57
CA HIS A 116 14.61 -1.97 -3.20
C HIS A 116 15.63 -3.05 -2.84
N ARG A 117 16.82 -2.62 -2.38
CA ARG A 117 17.85 -3.48 -1.81
C ARG A 117 17.94 -3.22 -0.30
N THR A 118 18.13 -4.29 0.48
CA THR A 118 18.18 -4.24 1.94
C THR A 118 19.27 -3.29 2.45
N GLY A 119 19.05 -2.67 3.63
CA GLY A 119 20.07 -1.88 4.34
C GLY A 119 19.72 -0.42 4.61
N HIS A 120 18.61 0.10 4.07
CA HIS A 120 18.14 1.46 4.33
C HIS A 120 16.75 1.44 4.97
N ARG A 121 16.51 2.39 5.88
CA ARG A 121 15.24 2.60 6.60
C ARG A 121 14.69 3.99 6.31
N GLY A 122 13.42 4.22 6.67
CA GLY A 122 12.83 5.53 6.48
C GLY A 122 12.40 5.81 5.05
N VAL A 123 11.79 6.98 4.87
CA VAL A 123 11.60 7.62 3.55
C VAL A 123 12.92 7.69 2.76
N ALA A 124 14.05 7.91 3.44
CA ALA A 124 15.38 7.96 2.82
C ALA A 124 15.72 6.68 2.04
N ALA A 125 15.19 5.52 2.43
CA ALA A 125 15.38 4.26 1.71
C ALA A 125 14.75 4.26 0.31
N ILE A 126 13.73 5.08 0.08
CA ILE A 126 13.06 5.26 -1.22
C ILE A 126 13.71 6.42 -1.99
N VAL A 127 14.02 7.52 -1.30
CA VAL A 127 14.64 8.71 -1.92
C VAL A 127 15.96 8.37 -2.60
N ARG A 128 16.80 7.55 -1.94
CA ARG A 128 18.12 7.15 -2.45
C ARG A 128 18.09 6.17 -3.62
N LEU A 129 16.93 5.58 -3.94
CA LEU A 129 16.83 4.68 -5.07
C LEU A 129 16.98 5.47 -6.38
N PRO A 130 17.81 4.99 -7.33
CA PRO A 130 17.89 5.55 -8.67
C PRO A 130 16.64 5.14 -9.46
N LEU A 131 15.50 5.77 -9.15
CA LEU A 131 14.25 5.55 -9.85
C LEU A 131 14.17 6.49 -11.06
N GLU A 132 13.76 5.92 -12.19
CA GLU A 132 13.40 6.65 -13.39
C GLU A 132 12.03 7.30 -13.22
N ASP A 133 11.67 8.20 -14.13
CA ASP A 133 10.31 8.70 -14.25
C ASP A 133 9.35 7.53 -14.51
N GLY A 134 8.23 7.53 -13.79
CA GLY A 134 7.27 6.44 -13.89
C GLY A 134 6.42 6.25 -12.65
N VAL A 135 5.72 5.12 -12.62
CA VAL A 135 4.81 4.73 -11.55
C VAL A 135 5.34 3.48 -10.88
N TYR A 136 5.35 3.47 -9.55
CA TYR A 136 5.88 2.39 -8.75
C TYR A 136 4.87 1.95 -7.69
N LEU A 137 4.74 0.63 -7.52
CA LEU A 137 4.08 0.04 -6.37
C LEU A 137 5.11 -0.10 -5.24
N ILE A 138 4.79 0.46 -4.08
CA ILE A 138 5.64 0.39 -2.89
C ILE A 138 4.90 -0.37 -1.81
N ALA A 139 5.61 -1.25 -1.10
CA ALA A 139 5.16 -1.71 0.20
C ALA A 139 6.18 -1.35 1.28
N ALA A 140 5.68 -0.90 2.41
CA ALA A 140 6.46 -0.47 3.56
C ALA A 140 5.74 -0.82 4.86
N SER A 141 6.47 -0.80 5.97
CA SER A 141 5.89 -0.94 7.31
C SER A 141 6.44 0.07 8.29
N ASN A 142 5.66 0.34 9.33
CA ASN A 142 6.08 1.12 10.47
C ASN A 142 6.82 0.28 11.53
N THR A 143 7.25 0.95 12.60
CA THR A 143 7.97 0.36 13.75
C THR A 143 7.16 -0.71 14.50
N LEU A 144 5.82 -0.67 14.38
CA LEU A 144 4.90 -1.66 14.92
C LEU A 144 4.64 -2.85 13.97
N ALA A 145 5.42 -2.94 12.88
CA ALA A 145 5.30 -3.96 11.84
C ALA A 145 3.93 -3.99 11.13
N VAL A 146 3.21 -2.87 11.14
CA VAL A 146 2.00 -2.67 10.33
C VAL A 146 2.44 -2.35 8.90
N GLY A 147 2.07 -3.20 7.95
CA GLY A 147 2.43 -3.07 6.54
C GLY A 147 1.35 -2.39 5.70
N HIS A 148 1.79 -1.61 4.71
CA HIS A 148 0.95 -0.95 3.70
C HIS A 148 1.50 -1.13 2.32
N ALA A 149 0.64 -0.90 1.33
CA ALA A 149 1.07 -0.64 -0.02
C ALA A 149 0.39 0.59 -0.60
N PHE A 150 1.16 1.37 -1.34
CA PHE A 150 0.74 2.62 -1.97
C PHE A 150 1.48 2.82 -3.28
N VAL A 151 1.08 3.83 -4.06
CA VAL A 151 1.70 4.16 -5.34
C VAL A 151 2.65 5.34 -5.18
N LEU A 152 3.82 5.26 -5.79
CA LEU A 152 4.73 6.38 -5.94
C LEU A 152 4.82 6.76 -7.43
N GLN A 153 4.48 8.00 -7.75
CA GLN A 153 4.79 8.61 -9.03
C GLN A 153 6.10 9.40 -8.93
N VAL A 154 7.02 9.11 -9.83
CA VAL A 154 8.32 9.77 -9.96
C VAL A 154 8.32 10.64 -11.21
N ARG A 155 8.68 11.92 -11.05
CA ARG A 155 8.83 12.91 -12.13
C ARG A 155 10.06 13.78 -11.85
N GLY A 156 11.18 13.46 -12.47
CA GLY A 156 12.49 13.98 -12.11
C GLY A 156 12.79 13.77 -10.62
N VAL A 157 12.95 14.88 -9.89
CA VAL A 157 13.20 14.85 -8.44
C VAL A 157 11.91 14.74 -7.61
N GLN A 158 10.74 14.94 -8.22
CA GLN A 158 9.47 14.90 -7.50
C GLN A 158 9.05 13.46 -7.21
N ARG A 159 8.63 13.23 -5.97
CA ARG A 159 8.20 11.94 -5.43
C ARG A 159 6.82 12.12 -4.82
N THR A 160 5.79 11.75 -5.58
CA THR A 160 4.40 11.94 -5.19
C THR A 160 3.76 10.61 -4.86
N VAL A 161 3.30 10.45 -3.62
CA VAL A 161 2.56 9.28 -3.19
C VAL A 161 1.08 9.46 -3.49
N MET A 162 0.48 8.42 -4.06
CA MET A 162 -0.96 8.25 -4.18
C MET A 162 -1.36 7.09 -3.27
N ASP A 163 -2.11 7.41 -2.23
CA ASP A 163 -2.56 6.46 -1.22
C ASP A 163 -4.04 6.72 -0.94
N ASP A 164 -4.87 5.72 -1.23
CA ASP A 164 -6.32 5.86 -1.33
C ASP A 164 -6.72 7.10 -2.17
N SER A 165 -7.60 7.97 -1.65
CA SER A 165 -8.02 9.21 -2.30
C SER A 165 -7.06 10.38 -2.08
N SER A 166 -5.93 10.17 -1.39
CA SER A 166 -4.98 11.22 -1.04
C SER A 166 -3.77 11.24 -1.97
N GLN A 167 -3.33 12.45 -2.30
CA GLN A 167 -2.08 12.70 -3.02
C GLN A 167 -1.19 13.60 -2.16
N ARG A 168 0.04 13.17 -1.90
CA ARG A 168 0.98 13.90 -1.04
C ARG A 168 2.43 13.65 -1.42
N PRO A 169 3.35 14.59 -1.12
CA PRO A 169 4.79 14.33 -1.22
C PRO A 169 5.19 13.12 -0.38
N LEU A 170 6.16 12.34 -0.84
CA LEU A 170 6.70 11.19 -0.11
C LEU A 170 7.19 11.56 1.29
N ASP A 171 7.76 12.76 1.45
CA ASP A 171 8.30 13.23 2.73
C ASP A 171 7.23 13.36 3.82
N ASN A 172 5.94 13.49 3.45
CA ASN A 172 4.84 13.52 4.41
C ASN A 172 4.63 12.17 5.13
N TYR A 173 5.19 11.07 4.62
CA TYR A 173 5.20 9.79 5.35
C TYR A 173 6.16 9.81 6.54
N GLY A 174 7.10 10.76 6.59
CA GLY A 174 7.99 11.02 7.72
C GLY A 174 8.53 9.74 8.39
N GLU A 175 8.22 9.61 9.68
CA GLU A 175 8.66 8.50 10.54
C GLU A 175 7.76 7.26 10.45
N TRP A 176 6.63 7.31 9.73
CA TRP A 176 5.78 6.13 9.61
C TRP A 176 6.45 5.02 8.80
N ILE A 177 7.23 5.35 7.77
CA ILE A 177 8.01 4.33 7.05
C ILE A 177 9.21 3.97 7.91
N ASP A 178 9.20 2.82 8.58
CA ASP A 178 10.41 2.25 9.21
C ASP A 178 11.18 1.42 8.18
N ARG A 179 10.48 0.48 7.52
CA ARG A 179 11.07 -0.46 6.56
C ARG A 179 10.36 -0.42 5.24
N VAL A 180 11.14 -0.38 4.17
CA VAL A 180 10.64 -0.64 2.82
C VAL A 180 10.74 -2.14 2.57
N MET A 181 9.65 -2.75 2.12
CA MET A 181 9.58 -4.17 1.78
C MET A 181 9.92 -4.39 0.30
N PHE A 182 9.32 -3.59 -0.58
CA PHE A 182 9.63 -3.61 -2.00
C PHE A 182 9.33 -2.26 -2.67
N VAL A 183 9.97 -2.03 -3.82
CA VAL A 183 9.66 -0.96 -4.77
C VAL A 183 9.69 -1.56 -6.17
N ARG A 184 8.55 -1.58 -6.87
CA ARG A 184 8.36 -2.31 -8.14
C ARG A 184 7.73 -1.40 -9.18
N LYS A 185 8.24 -1.40 -10.41
CA LYS A 185 7.73 -0.51 -11.47
C LYS A 185 6.41 -1.07 -12.00
N VAL A 186 5.47 -0.19 -12.28
CA VAL A 186 4.22 -0.52 -12.97
C VAL A 186 4.32 0.12 -14.35
N ALA A 187 4.27 -0.72 -15.38
CA ALA A 187 4.34 -0.33 -16.78
C ALA A 187 3.44 -1.24 -17.61
N LEU A 188 3.02 -0.77 -18.77
CA LEU A 188 2.32 -1.59 -19.74
C LEU A 188 3.33 -2.20 -20.73
N LEU A 189 2.93 -3.28 -21.41
CA LEU A 189 3.65 -3.81 -22.56
C LEU A 189 3.60 -2.76 -23.69
N ASP A 190 4.75 -2.56 -24.34
CA ASP A 190 4.87 -1.71 -25.53
C ASP A 190 4.13 -2.28 -26.75
#